data_AF-A0A849E227-F1
#
_entry.id   AF-A0A849E227-F1
#
_cell.length_a   1.000
_cell.length_b   1.000
_cell.length_c   1.000
_cell.angle_alpha   90.00
_cell.angle_beta   90.00
_cell.angle_gamma   90.00
#
_symmetry.space_group_name_H-M   'P 1'
#
loop_
_entity.id
_entity.type
_entity.pdbx_description
1 polymer ?
#
loop_
_entity_poly.entity_id
_entity_poly.type
_entity_poly.pdbx_seq_one_letter_code
_entity_poly.pdbx_strand_id
1 'polypeptide(L)'
;GRGLIAGERNYLIPAYQAIPVAITVEGANILTRNLMIFGQGAVRCHPWVLEEMLSVSNPDKVAGLKQFDRAFFSHIGYSIGNFVRTFWLGLTGARFTRSPVNGETEMYYKQLTRMSSALAFVSDVAMLMIGGDLKRRERLSARLGDVLSHLYMATSVLKFYEDEGRQSDDLPYVHWNLQNGLNSMQVALREFMRNFTGNKWLASALYRIVFPWGESYSKASDKIDHAVVKPMLSNTQIRQRLTYPTFISKKADDATGRMEFAFNAVLLAADSELKLYRAIKKGEVENLKTIEERLADAVSKSVLSKKEAKLVQDAADARWDAIQVDSYPKEWFEQFSKQTDQREVA
;
A
#
# COMPACT_ATOMS: atom_id res chain seq x y z
N GLY A 1 -0.41 -2.66 -23.51
CA GLY A 1 0.23 -3.69 -24.35
C GLY A 1 0.62 -4.91 -23.56
N ARG A 2 1.79 -4.88 -22.89
CA ARG A 2 2.35 -6.03 -22.13
C ARG A 2 1.52 -6.49 -20.92
N GLY A 3 0.45 -5.80 -20.54
CA GLY A 3 -0.52 -6.35 -19.58
C GLY A 3 -1.47 -7.40 -20.18
N LEU A 4 -1.49 -7.55 -21.51
CA LEU A 4 -2.47 -8.37 -22.22
C LEU A 4 -1.82 -9.43 -23.13
N ILE A 5 -0.82 -9.04 -23.92
CA ILE A 5 -0.21 -9.94 -24.90
C ILE A 5 0.93 -10.74 -24.28
N ALA A 6 0.76 -12.05 -24.17
CA ALA A 6 1.81 -12.96 -23.70
C ALA A 6 2.83 -13.26 -24.80
N GLY A 7 4.08 -13.49 -24.38
CA GLY A 7 5.19 -13.80 -25.27
C GLY A 7 6.54 -13.56 -24.61
N GLU A 8 7.62 -13.74 -25.37
CA GLU A 8 8.99 -13.68 -24.85
C GLU A 8 9.39 -12.27 -24.39
N ARG A 9 8.76 -11.23 -24.93
CA ARG A 9 9.02 -9.84 -24.51
C ARG A 9 8.27 -9.48 -23.22
N ASN A 10 7.42 -10.36 -22.71
CA ASN A 10 6.53 -10.04 -21.60
C ASN A 10 7.09 -10.41 -20.22
N TYR A 11 7.50 -9.39 -19.46
CA TYR A 11 7.97 -9.56 -18.07
C TYR A 11 6.86 -9.34 -17.01
N LEU A 12 5.63 -8.98 -17.41
CA LEU A 12 4.55 -8.59 -16.50
C LEU A 12 3.52 -9.69 -16.24
N ILE A 13 3.16 -10.44 -17.29
CA ILE A 13 2.08 -11.44 -17.24
C ILE A 13 2.33 -12.54 -16.21
N PRO A 14 3.52 -13.14 -16.10
CA PRO A 14 3.76 -14.19 -15.12
C PRO A 14 3.47 -13.73 -13.68
N ALA A 15 3.94 -12.53 -13.32
CA ALA A 15 3.67 -11.95 -12.02
C ALA A 15 2.16 -11.65 -11.83
N TYR A 16 1.51 -11.08 -12.85
CA TYR A 16 0.08 -10.77 -12.80
C TYR A 16 -0.79 -12.02 -12.63
N GLN A 17 -0.49 -13.10 -13.34
CA GLN A 17 -1.21 -14.38 -13.25
C GLN A 17 -1.03 -15.07 -11.89
N ALA A 18 0.06 -14.78 -11.17
CA ALA A 18 0.29 -15.30 -9.83
C ALA A 18 -0.49 -14.56 -8.72
N ILE A 19 -0.97 -13.33 -8.97
CA ILE A 19 -1.66 -12.51 -7.95
C ILE A 19 -2.86 -13.22 -7.31
N PRO A 20 -3.78 -13.87 -8.06
CA PRO A 20 -4.91 -14.56 -7.45
C PRO A 20 -4.52 -15.68 -6.49
N VAL A 21 -3.41 -16.37 -6.75
CA VAL A 21 -2.88 -17.45 -5.90
C VAL A 21 -2.55 -16.89 -4.51
N ALA A 22 -1.83 -15.76 -4.45
CA ALA A 22 -1.46 -15.09 -3.19
C ALA A 22 -2.68 -14.58 -2.39
N ILE A 23 -3.83 -14.38 -3.04
CA ILE A 23 -5.07 -13.93 -2.38
C ILE A 23 -5.91 -15.10 -1.84
N THR A 24 -5.74 -16.30 -2.39
CA THR A 24 -6.70 -17.41 -2.20
C THR A 24 -6.11 -18.64 -1.50
N VAL A 25 -4.83 -18.96 -1.70
CA VAL A 25 -4.29 -20.29 -1.35
C VAL A 25 -3.79 -20.40 0.09
N GLU A 26 -3.26 -19.34 0.69
CA GLU A 26 -2.76 -19.35 2.08
C GLU A 26 -3.86 -19.06 3.14
N GLY A 27 -5.11 -19.30 2.75
CA GLY A 27 -6.29 -18.82 3.45
C GLY A 27 -6.86 -17.61 2.72
N ALA A 28 -8.05 -17.79 2.13
CA ALA A 28 -8.70 -16.74 1.36
C ALA A 28 -8.73 -15.44 2.17
N ASN A 29 -8.30 -14.33 1.57
CA ASN A 29 -8.17 -13.05 2.28
C ASN A 29 -9.48 -12.63 2.97
N ILE A 30 -10.65 -13.01 2.43
CA ILE A 30 -11.95 -12.83 3.07
C ILE A 30 -12.02 -13.54 4.43
N LEU A 31 -11.62 -14.80 4.50
CA LEU A 31 -11.61 -15.56 5.75
C LEU A 31 -10.59 -14.99 6.73
N THR A 32 -9.38 -14.68 6.26
CA THR A 32 -8.30 -14.13 7.08
C THR A 32 -8.71 -12.78 7.68
N ARG A 33 -9.19 -11.86 6.85
CA ARG A 33 -9.64 -10.52 7.25
C ARG A 33 -10.89 -10.54 8.12
N ASN A 34 -11.91 -11.29 7.73
CA ASN A 34 -13.21 -11.22 8.41
C ASN A 34 -13.23 -12.03 9.71
N LEU A 35 -12.54 -13.17 9.76
CA LEU A 35 -12.67 -14.13 10.86
C LEU A 35 -11.44 -14.20 11.77
N MET A 36 -10.23 -14.17 11.20
CA MET A 36 -9.01 -14.53 11.92
C MET A 36 -8.30 -13.32 12.55
N ILE A 37 -8.01 -12.28 11.76
CA ILE A 37 -7.20 -11.13 12.21
C ILE A 37 -7.78 -10.48 13.47
N PHE A 38 -9.06 -10.12 13.44
CA PHE A 38 -9.70 -9.51 14.59
C PHE A 38 -10.42 -10.52 15.48
N GLY A 39 -11.29 -11.37 14.91
CA GLY A 39 -12.16 -12.25 15.71
C GLY A 39 -11.42 -13.21 16.66
N GLN A 40 -10.34 -13.86 16.20
CA GLN A 40 -9.53 -14.74 17.05
C GLN A 40 -8.48 -13.97 17.85
N GLY A 41 -7.92 -12.91 17.27
CA GLY A 41 -6.95 -12.03 17.93
C GLY A 41 -7.53 -11.31 19.14
N ALA A 42 -8.78 -10.84 19.07
CA ALA A 42 -9.44 -10.10 20.14
C ALA A 42 -9.58 -10.94 21.42
N VAL A 43 -9.90 -12.23 21.30
CA VAL A 43 -10.02 -13.12 22.48
C VAL A 43 -8.65 -13.40 23.11
N ARG A 44 -7.62 -13.61 22.30
CA ARG A 44 -6.28 -14.01 22.79
C ARG A 44 -5.42 -12.85 23.28
N CYS A 45 -5.56 -11.69 22.66
CA CYS A 45 -4.71 -10.53 22.96
C CYS A 45 -5.35 -9.58 23.99
N HIS A 46 -6.66 -9.72 24.26
CA HIS A 46 -7.30 -8.91 25.28
C HIS A 46 -6.93 -9.43 26.68
N PRO A 47 -6.51 -8.55 27.62
CA PRO A 47 -5.97 -8.97 28.92
C PRO A 47 -6.92 -9.82 29.77
N TRP A 48 -8.24 -9.62 29.63
CA TRP A 48 -9.24 -10.20 30.55
C TRP A 48 -10.24 -11.18 29.90
N VAL A 49 -10.42 -11.15 28.58
CA VAL A 49 -11.53 -11.85 27.92
C VAL A 49 -11.35 -13.37 27.98
N LEU A 50 -10.11 -13.84 27.78
CA LEU A 50 -9.81 -15.27 27.90
C LEU A 50 -10.02 -15.77 29.33
N GLU A 51 -9.61 -14.99 30.33
CA GLU A 51 -9.80 -15.34 31.74
C GLU A 51 -11.29 -15.42 32.11
N GLU A 52 -12.12 -14.50 31.62
CA GLU A 52 -13.58 -14.55 31.77
C GLU A 52 -14.17 -15.84 31.20
N MET A 53 -13.79 -16.20 29.97
CA MET A 53 -14.28 -17.40 29.28
C MET A 53 -13.86 -18.70 30.00
N LEU A 54 -12.61 -18.78 30.45
CA LEU A 54 -12.10 -19.93 31.20
C LEU A 54 -12.76 -20.05 32.58
N SER A 55 -13.04 -18.92 33.24
CA SER A 55 -13.71 -18.88 34.55
C SER A 55 -15.13 -19.45 34.50
N VAL A 56 -15.87 -19.16 33.43
CA VAL A 56 -17.21 -19.73 33.20
C VAL A 56 -17.17 -21.24 32.96
N SER A 57 -16.06 -21.74 32.41
CA SER A 57 -15.87 -23.16 32.12
C SER A 57 -15.32 -23.96 33.33
N ASN A 58 -15.17 -23.32 34.48
CA ASN A 58 -14.62 -23.96 35.68
C ASN A 58 -15.60 -24.99 36.27
N PRO A 59 -15.18 -26.25 36.51
CA PRO A 59 -16.02 -27.26 37.15
C PRO A 59 -16.49 -26.87 38.56
N ASP A 60 -15.66 -26.13 39.32
CA ASP A 60 -16.05 -25.55 40.60
C ASP A 60 -16.73 -24.20 40.35
N LYS A 61 -18.06 -24.19 40.48
CA LYS A 61 -18.89 -23.00 40.25
C LYS A 61 -18.57 -21.85 41.21
N VAL A 62 -18.19 -22.13 42.46
CA VAL A 62 -17.91 -21.10 43.46
C VAL A 62 -16.56 -20.44 43.18
N ALA A 63 -15.55 -21.26 42.87
CA ALA A 63 -14.24 -20.75 42.45
C ALA A 63 -14.31 -20.03 41.09
N GLY A 64 -15.08 -20.58 40.14
CA GLY A 64 -15.32 -19.98 38.83
C GLY A 64 -15.99 -18.62 38.92
N LEU A 65 -17.03 -18.47 39.76
CA LEU A 65 -17.70 -17.18 39.97
C LEU A 65 -16.74 -16.11 40.51
N LYS A 66 -15.90 -16.44 41.51
CA LYS A 66 -14.92 -15.50 42.06
C LYS A 66 -13.88 -15.06 41.02
N GLN A 67 -13.41 -15.99 40.18
CA GLN A 67 -12.46 -15.70 39.10
C GLN A 67 -13.10 -14.82 38.02
N PHE A 68 -14.35 -15.14 37.65
CA PHE A 68 -15.14 -14.36 36.70
C PHE A 68 -15.34 -12.93 37.19
N ASP A 69 -15.79 -12.73 38.43
CA ASP A 69 -16.03 -11.39 38.99
C ASP A 69 -14.75 -10.56 38.94
N ARG A 70 -13.61 -11.15 39.34
CA ARG A 70 -12.31 -10.46 39.28
C ARG A 70 -11.95 -10.05 37.85
N ALA A 71 -12.05 -10.96 36.89
CA ALA A 71 -11.71 -10.70 35.50
C ALA A 71 -12.64 -9.63 34.89
N PHE A 72 -13.95 -9.77 35.12
CA PHE A 72 -14.97 -8.86 34.62
C PHE A 72 -14.83 -7.43 35.16
N PHE A 73 -14.64 -7.25 36.48
CA PHE A 73 -14.43 -5.90 37.03
C PHE A 73 -13.09 -5.30 36.58
N SER A 74 -12.07 -6.13 36.36
CA SER A 74 -10.80 -5.66 35.80
C SER A 74 -10.94 -5.24 34.32
N HIS A 75 -11.75 -5.95 33.55
CA HIS A 75 -12.13 -5.59 32.19
C HIS A 75 -12.90 -4.27 32.17
N ILE A 76 -13.89 -4.08 33.03
CA ILE A 76 -14.60 -2.78 33.13
C ILE A 76 -13.62 -1.64 33.42
N GLY A 77 -12.70 -1.82 34.38
CA GLY A 77 -11.67 -0.83 34.68
C GLY A 77 -10.77 -0.52 33.48
N TYR A 78 -10.36 -1.56 32.75
CA TYR A 78 -9.59 -1.43 31.51
C TYR A 78 -10.35 -0.65 30.43
N SER A 79 -11.64 -0.96 30.21
CA SER A 79 -12.50 -0.27 29.25
C SER A 79 -12.71 1.20 29.60
N ILE A 80 -12.89 1.53 30.88
CA ILE A 80 -12.98 2.92 31.35
C ILE A 80 -11.65 3.66 31.12
N GLY A 81 -10.51 3.01 31.40
CA GLY A 81 -9.19 3.56 31.12
C GLY A 81 -9.00 3.87 29.63
N ASN A 82 -9.38 2.94 28.76
CA ASN A 82 -9.35 3.11 27.31
C ASN A 82 -10.29 4.22 26.84
N PHE A 83 -11.48 4.34 27.42
CA PHE A 83 -12.41 5.44 27.15
C PHE A 83 -11.77 6.80 27.45
N VAL A 84 -11.27 7.00 28.68
CA VAL A 84 -10.66 8.28 29.11
C VAL A 84 -9.45 8.60 28.23
N ARG A 85 -8.58 7.61 27.98
CA ARG A 85 -7.40 7.76 27.13
C ARG A 85 -7.79 8.15 25.71
N THR A 86 -8.73 7.44 25.11
CA THR A 86 -9.18 7.70 23.73
C THR A 86 -9.80 9.09 23.61
N PHE A 87 -10.67 9.45 24.54
CA PHE A 87 -11.29 10.77 24.57
C PHE A 87 -10.25 11.89 24.72
N TRP A 88 -9.31 11.75 25.67
CA TRP A 88 -8.24 12.73 25.89
C TRP A 88 -7.33 12.88 24.66
N LEU A 89 -6.91 11.77 24.05
CA LEU A 89 -6.10 11.77 22.83
C LEU A 89 -6.86 12.36 21.65
N GLY A 90 -8.16 12.09 21.55
CA GLY A 90 -9.05 12.70 20.57
C GLY A 90 -9.15 14.22 20.74
N LEU A 91 -9.44 14.67 21.96
CA LEU A 91 -9.65 16.08 22.28
C LEU A 91 -8.40 16.92 22.04
N THR A 92 -7.24 16.40 22.43
CA THR A 92 -5.95 17.10 22.31
C THR A 92 -5.27 16.89 20.95
N GLY A 93 -5.86 16.08 20.06
CA GLY A 93 -5.22 15.65 18.83
C GLY A 93 -3.89 14.92 19.08
N ALA A 94 -3.76 14.23 20.20
CA ALA A 94 -2.57 13.53 20.68
C ALA A 94 -1.30 14.39 20.88
N ARG A 95 -1.40 15.73 20.86
CA ARG A 95 -0.24 16.63 20.95
C ARG A 95 0.61 16.45 22.22
N PHE A 96 -0.05 16.13 23.33
CA PHE A 96 0.60 15.92 24.64
C PHE A 96 1.03 14.48 24.90
N THR A 97 0.85 13.58 23.93
CA THR A 97 1.35 12.20 24.02
C THR A 97 2.85 12.20 23.81
N ARG A 98 3.57 11.35 24.54
CA ARG A 98 4.99 11.15 24.30
C ARG A 98 5.21 10.39 22.99
N SER A 99 6.30 10.72 22.31
CA SER A 99 6.82 9.97 21.17
C SER A 99 8.17 9.38 21.57
N PRO A 100 8.51 8.16 21.11
CA PRO A 100 9.84 7.59 21.34
C PRO A 100 10.94 8.27 20.52
N VAL A 101 10.56 9.06 19.50
CA VAL A 101 11.46 9.78 18.60
C VAL A 101 11.06 11.24 18.48
N ASN A 102 11.98 12.06 17.97
CA ASN A 102 11.75 13.47 17.64
C ASN A 102 11.91 13.69 16.13
N GLY A 103 11.36 14.78 15.60
CA GLY A 103 11.53 15.19 14.20
C GLY A 103 10.32 14.86 13.31
N GLU A 104 10.57 14.67 12.00
CA GLU A 104 9.54 14.57 10.94
C GLU A 104 8.48 13.48 11.20
N THR A 105 8.84 12.40 11.90
CA THR A 105 7.95 11.27 12.16
C THR A 105 7.28 11.31 13.54
N GLU A 106 7.66 12.24 14.41
CA GLU A 106 7.20 12.32 15.81
C GLU A 106 5.68 12.34 15.92
N MET A 107 5.03 13.17 15.09
CA MET A 107 3.59 13.31 15.13
C MET A 107 2.86 12.02 14.72
N TYR A 108 3.44 11.21 13.83
CA TYR A 108 2.84 9.94 13.45
C TYR A 108 2.84 8.94 14.60
N TYR A 109 3.91 8.83 15.40
CA TYR A 109 3.90 7.98 16.60
C TYR A 109 2.78 8.37 17.57
N LYS A 110 2.55 9.68 17.77
CA LYS A 110 1.46 10.18 18.61
C LYS A 110 0.08 9.85 18.01
N GLN A 111 -0.10 10.03 16.70
CA GLN A 111 -1.37 9.68 16.03
C GLN A 111 -1.64 8.18 16.03
N LEU A 112 -0.62 7.33 15.85
CA LEU A 112 -0.78 5.88 15.95
C LEU A 112 -1.11 5.45 17.37
N THR A 113 -0.57 6.12 18.40
CA THR A 113 -0.98 5.90 19.79
C THR A 113 -2.46 6.24 20.00
N ARG A 114 -2.94 7.33 19.39
CA ARG A 114 -4.36 7.70 19.39
C ARG A 114 -5.23 6.64 18.71
N MET A 115 -4.84 6.17 17.52
CA MET A 115 -5.60 5.15 16.79
C MET A 115 -5.56 3.77 17.46
N SER A 116 -4.45 3.41 18.10
CA SER A 116 -4.35 2.20 18.92
C SER A 116 -5.29 2.26 20.13
N SER A 117 -5.32 3.39 20.85
CA SER A 117 -6.28 3.61 21.95
C SER A 117 -7.72 3.53 21.47
N ALA A 118 -8.03 4.17 20.33
CA ALA A 118 -9.35 4.14 19.73
C ALA A 118 -9.79 2.72 19.33
N LEU A 119 -8.89 1.94 18.72
CA LEU A 119 -9.16 0.55 18.39
C LEU A 119 -9.45 -0.27 19.64
N ALA A 120 -8.66 -0.13 20.71
CA ALA A 120 -8.87 -0.84 21.96
C ALA A 120 -10.26 -0.51 22.54
N PHE A 121 -10.57 0.77 22.72
CA PHE A 121 -11.87 1.21 23.25
C PHE A 121 -13.06 0.73 22.40
N VAL A 122 -12.98 0.87 21.07
CA VAL A 122 -14.07 0.44 20.17
C VAL A 122 -14.22 -1.09 20.19
N SER A 123 -13.12 -1.82 20.35
CA SER A 123 -13.15 -3.29 20.49
C SER A 123 -13.83 -3.71 21.80
N ASP A 124 -13.54 -3.04 22.91
CA ASP A 124 -14.18 -3.32 24.20
C ASP A 124 -15.69 -3.08 24.14
N VAL A 125 -16.11 -1.96 23.55
CA VAL A 125 -17.53 -1.65 23.29
C VAL A 125 -18.16 -2.71 22.39
N ALA A 126 -17.44 -3.17 21.36
CA ALA A 126 -17.90 -4.21 20.45
C ALA A 126 -18.15 -5.54 21.15
N MET A 127 -17.19 -5.98 21.97
CA MET A 127 -17.28 -7.20 22.75
C MET A 127 -18.37 -7.12 23.82
N LEU A 128 -18.53 -5.97 24.50
CA LEU A 128 -19.57 -5.79 25.50
C LEU A 128 -20.99 -5.85 24.90
N MET A 129 -21.19 -5.26 23.71
CA MET A 129 -22.53 -5.19 23.11
C MET A 129 -22.91 -6.42 22.28
N ILE A 130 -21.95 -7.00 21.55
CA ILE A 130 -22.22 -8.10 20.61
C ILE A 130 -21.74 -9.44 21.18
N GLY A 131 -20.86 -9.43 22.18
CA GLY A 131 -20.34 -10.65 22.80
C GLY A 131 -19.65 -11.56 21.78
N GLY A 132 -19.83 -12.87 21.97
CA GLY A 132 -19.27 -13.90 21.09
C GLY A 132 -19.81 -13.87 19.64
N ASP A 133 -20.94 -13.19 19.38
CA ASP A 133 -21.49 -13.05 18.04
C ASP A 133 -20.70 -12.06 17.17
N LEU A 134 -19.75 -11.31 17.74
CA LEU A 134 -18.90 -10.39 16.98
C LEU A 134 -18.11 -11.14 15.90
N LYS A 135 -17.67 -12.37 16.19
CA LYS A 135 -17.02 -13.27 15.24
C LYS A 135 -17.94 -13.65 14.06
N ARG A 136 -19.24 -13.76 14.30
CA ARG A 136 -20.25 -14.07 13.25
C ARG A 136 -20.61 -12.84 12.43
N ARG A 137 -20.38 -11.62 12.94
CA ARG A 137 -20.58 -10.37 12.22
C ARG A 137 -19.34 -10.00 11.40
N GLU A 138 -19.06 -10.83 10.41
CA GLU A 138 -17.87 -10.78 9.56
C GLU A 138 -17.49 -9.38 9.06
N ARG A 139 -18.46 -8.58 8.58
CA ARG A 139 -18.19 -7.21 8.08
C ARG A 139 -17.77 -6.23 9.18
N LEU A 140 -18.25 -6.40 10.41
CA LEU A 140 -17.84 -5.55 11.55
C LEU A 140 -16.44 -5.94 12.03
N SER A 141 -16.20 -7.25 12.17
CA SER A 141 -14.88 -7.82 12.49
C SER A 141 -13.83 -7.39 11.46
N ALA A 142 -14.17 -7.47 10.16
CA ALA A 142 -13.29 -7.04 9.06
C ALA A 142 -12.83 -5.58 9.19
N ARG A 143 -13.72 -4.67 9.57
CA ARG A 143 -13.38 -3.24 9.72
C ARG A 143 -12.44 -2.98 10.88
N LEU A 144 -12.63 -3.66 12.01
CA LEU A 144 -11.67 -3.59 13.11
C LEU A 144 -10.33 -4.24 12.72
N GLY A 145 -10.39 -5.32 11.93
CA GLY A 145 -9.23 -5.93 11.29
C GLY A 145 -8.49 -4.99 10.33
N ASP A 146 -9.19 -4.13 9.58
CA ASP A 146 -8.58 -3.12 8.71
C ASP A 146 -7.83 -2.06 9.52
N VAL A 147 -8.43 -1.59 10.62
CA VAL A 147 -7.78 -0.64 11.54
C VAL A 147 -6.49 -1.25 12.09
N LEU A 148 -6.56 -2.50 12.57
CA LEU A 148 -5.40 -3.22 13.08
C LEU A 148 -4.32 -3.43 12.00
N SER A 149 -4.73 -3.83 10.79
CA SER A 149 -3.82 -4.03 9.65
C SER A 149 -3.08 -2.74 9.29
N HIS A 150 -3.80 -1.61 9.22
CA HIS A 150 -3.18 -0.33 8.95
C HIS A 150 -2.30 0.16 10.11
N LEU A 151 -2.65 -0.11 11.37
CA LEU A 151 -1.77 0.15 12.51
C LEU A 151 -0.46 -0.64 12.38
N TYR A 152 -0.54 -1.92 12.03
CA TYR A 152 0.63 -2.78 11.83
C TYR A 152 1.50 -2.30 10.66
N MET A 153 0.90 -1.99 9.51
CA MET A 153 1.64 -1.47 8.36
C MET A 153 2.29 -0.12 8.65
N ALA A 154 1.56 0.80 9.30
CA ALA A 154 2.07 2.13 9.65
C ALA A 154 3.23 2.05 10.66
N THR A 155 3.10 1.21 11.70
CA THR A 155 4.20 0.98 12.64
C THR A 155 5.39 0.28 12.00
N SER A 156 5.16 -0.63 11.06
CA SER A 156 6.22 -1.28 10.28
C SER A 156 6.98 -0.29 9.39
N VAL A 157 6.29 0.65 8.76
CA VAL A 157 6.93 1.73 7.97
C VAL A 157 7.82 2.60 8.85
N LEU A 158 7.33 2.99 10.03
CA LEU A 158 8.13 3.77 10.98
C LEU A 158 9.33 2.98 11.49
N LYS A 159 9.13 1.71 11.86
CA LYS A 159 10.22 0.83 12.29
C LYS A 159 11.27 0.66 11.20
N PHE A 160 10.84 0.39 9.96
CA PHE A 160 11.75 0.25 8.83
C PHE A 160 12.56 1.52 8.60
N TYR A 161 11.92 2.69 8.64
CA TYR A 161 12.62 3.98 8.51
C TYR A 161 13.66 4.21 9.62
N GLU A 162 13.34 3.84 10.86
CA GLU A 162 14.30 3.91 11.97
C GLU A 162 15.46 2.94 11.81
N ASP A 163 15.17 1.68 11.48
CA ASP A 163 16.17 0.61 11.32
C ASP A 163 17.13 0.88 10.15
N GLU A 164 16.65 1.50 9.07
CA GLU A 164 17.43 1.89 7.88
C GLU A 164 18.23 3.20 8.09
N GLY A 165 18.24 3.76 9.30
CA GLY A 165 19.04 4.94 9.64
C GLY A 165 18.43 6.28 9.26
N ARG A 166 17.10 6.35 9.14
CA ARG A 166 16.33 7.59 8.89
C ARG A 166 16.72 8.33 7.60
N GLN A 167 16.89 7.60 6.51
CA GLN A 167 17.34 8.17 5.23
C GLN A 167 16.36 9.23 4.72
N SER A 168 16.85 10.44 4.42
CA SER A 168 16.02 11.56 3.97
C SER A 168 15.16 11.23 2.75
N ASP A 169 15.70 10.39 1.87
CA ASP A 169 15.07 10.03 0.61
C ASP A 169 13.80 9.17 0.82
N ASP A 170 13.70 8.46 1.95
CA ASP A 170 12.52 7.64 2.29
C ASP A 170 11.36 8.46 2.85
N LEU A 171 11.61 9.69 3.34
CA LEU A 171 10.59 10.51 4.02
C LEU A 171 9.31 10.72 3.19
N PRO A 172 9.34 11.02 1.88
CA PRO A 172 8.12 11.13 1.08
C PRO A 172 7.27 9.85 1.13
N TYR A 173 7.90 8.68 1.07
CA TYR A 173 7.24 7.38 1.15
C TYR A 173 6.67 7.12 2.54
N VAL A 174 7.41 7.49 3.60
CA VAL A 174 6.96 7.42 4.99
C VAL A 174 5.71 8.29 5.19
N HIS A 175 5.75 9.56 4.79
CA HIS A 175 4.61 10.47 4.90
C HIS A 175 3.40 9.95 4.11
N TRP A 176 3.61 9.48 2.89
CA TRP A 176 2.55 8.95 2.04
C TRP A 176 1.84 7.75 2.69
N ASN A 177 2.61 6.75 3.15
CA ASN A 177 2.07 5.55 3.77
C ASN A 177 1.35 5.85 5.09
N LEU A 178 1.90 6.74 5.93
CA LEU A 178 1.32 7.05 7.23
C LEU A 178 0.05 7.90 7.12
N GLN A 179 0.00 8.86 6.20
CA GLN A 179 -1.21 9.66 5.96
C GLN A 179 -2.34 8.78 5.41
N ASN A 180 -2.05 7.94 4.41
CA ASN A 180 -3.03 7.02 3.87
C ASN A 180 -3.46 5.96 4.90
N GLY A 181 -2.53 5.42 5.69
CA GLY A 181 -2.83 4.48 6.77
C GLY A 181 -3.76 5.08 7.82
N LEU A 182 -3.48 6.28 8.31
CA LEU A 182 -4.33 6.98 9.30
C LEU A 182 -5.71 7.30 8.72
N ASN A 183 -5.78 7.75 7.47
CA ASN A 183 -7.07 7.98 6.79
C ASN A 183 -7.87 6.67 6.66
N SER A 184 -7.25 5.56 6.25
CA SER A 184 -7.91 4.26 6.15
C SER A 184 -8.43 3.77 7.50
N MET A 185 -7.66 3.92 8.58
CA MET A 185 -8.11 3.60 9.95
C MET A 185 -9.36 4.41 10.32
N GLN A 186 -9.36 5.72 10.06
CA GLN A 186 -10.52 6.58 10.33
C GLN A 186 -11.74 6.19 9.51
N VAL A 187 -11.57 5.89 8.22
CA VAL A 187 -12.67 5.43 7.36
C VAL A 187 -13.24 4.12 7.90
N ALA A 188 -12.38 3.15 8.24
CA ALA A 188 -12.81 1.87 8.78
C ALA A 188 -13.55 2.01 10.13
N LEU A 189 -13.05 2.85 11.06
CA LEU A 189 -13.73 3.15 12.33
C LEU A 189 -15.09 3.84 12.12
N ARG A 190 -15.15 4.84 11.24
CA ARG A 190 -16.40 5.54 10.91
C ARG A 190 -17.43 4.57 10.33
N GLU A 191 -17.01 3.71 9.40
CA GLU A 191 -17.88 2.71 8.82
C GLU A 191 -18.30 1.64 9.82
N PHE A 192 -17.40 1.24 10.73
CA PHE A 192 -17.71 0.33 11.81
C PHE A 192 -18.84 0.93 12.66
N MET A 193 -18.64 2.12 13.22
CA MET A 193 -19.60 2.77 14.12
C MET A 193 -20.96 2.97 13.45
N ARG A 194 -20.99 3.39 12.18
CA ARG A 194 -22.24 3.58 11.41
C ARG A 194 -23.06 2.30 11.26
N ASN A 195 -22.42 1.13 11.25
CA ASN A 195 -23.08 -0.16 11.05
C ASN A 195 -23.08 -1.04 12.32
N PHE A 196 -22.41 -0.59 13.38
CA PHE A 196 -22.21 -1.33 14.60
C PHE A 196 -23.51 -1.47 15.40
N THR A 197 -24.36 -0.44 15.38
CA THR A 197 -25.64 -0.46 16.09
C THR A 197 -26.76 0.08 15.19
N GLY A 198 -27.98 -0.44 15.35
CA GLY A 198 -29.17 0.16 14.73
C GLY A 198 -29.51 1.55 15.30
N ASN A 199 -28.88 1.94 16.42
CA ASN A 199 -29.11 3.21 17.09
C ASN A 199 -28.11 4.28 16.61
N LYS A 200 -28.60 5.20 15.76
CA LYS A 200 -27.80 6.31 15.22
C LYS A 200 -27.18 7.21 16.30
N TRP A 201 -27.83 7.35 17.47
CA TRP A 201 -27.31 8.15 18.58
C TRP A 201 -26.06 7.53 19.19
N LEU A 202 -26.09 6.22 19.42
CA LEU A 202 -24.96 5.49 19.99
C LEU A 202 -23.77 5.47 19.01
N ALA A 203 -24.03 5.25 17.73
CA ALA A 203 -23.01 5.36 16.68
C ALA A 203 -22.36 6.76 16.65
N SER A 204 -23.18 7.81 16.75
CA SER A 204 -22.68 9.19 16.77
C SER A 204 -21.92 9.54 18.05
N ALA A 205 -22.37 9.04 19.21
CA ALA A 205 -21.67 9.22 20.48
C ALA A 205 -20.29 8.55 20.45
N LEU A 206 -20.22 7.29 20.00
CA LEU A 206 -18.96 6.56 19.85
C LEU A 206 -18.00 7.28 18.90
N TYR A 207 -18.52 7.81 17.79
CA TYR A 207 -17.74 8.60 16.85
C TYR A 207 -17.19 9.89 17.49
N ARG A 208 -18.01 10.63 18.23
CA ARG A 208 -17.58 11.87 18.91
C ARG A 208 -16.58 11.62 20.03
N ILE A 209 -16.58 10.45 20.66
CA ILE A 209 -15.56 10.08 21.65
C ILE A 209 -14.20 9.92 20.98
N VAL A 210 -14.14 9.23 19.83
CA VAL A 210 -12.88 8.99 19.10
C VAL A 210 -12.42 10.22 18.31
N PHE A 211 -13.37 10.94 17.73
CA PHE A 211 -13.19 12.07 16.82
C PHE A 211 -14.04 13.27 17.26
N PRO A 212 -13.71 13.92 18.40
CA PRO A 212 -14.53 15.00 18.95
C PRO A 212 -14.65 16.21 18.01
N TRP A 213 -13.61 16.46 17.21
CA TRP A 213 -13.57 17.54 16.22
C TRP A 213 -13.95 17.08 14.79
N GLY A 214 -14.41 15.84 14.64
CA GLY A 214 -14.63 15.21 13.34
C GLY A 214 -13.38 14.60 12.72
N GLU A 215 -13.38 14.49 11.39
CA GLU A 215 -12.31 13.84 10.64
C GLU A 215 -10.96 14.54 10.87
N SER A 216 -10.01 13.77 11.39
CA SER A 216 -8.68 14.26 11.77
C SER A 216 -7.61 13.97 10.71
N TYR A 217 -7.87 13.03 9.79
CA TYR A 217 -6.88 12.55 8.83
C TYR A 217 -7.36 12.68 7.38
N SER A 218 -6.51 13.27 6.55
CA SER A 218 -6.64 13.29 5.10
C SER A 218 -5.76 12.22 4.45
N LYS A 219 -6.07 11.89 3.19
CA LYS A 219 -5.14 11.16 2.33
C LYS A 219 -3.89 12.00 2.07
N ALA A 220 -2.85 11.35 1.54
CA ALA A 220 -1.69 12.07 1.02
C ALA A 220 -2.12 13.11 -0.03
N SER A 221 -1.53 14.30 0.02
CA SER A 221 -1.77 15.34 -0.98
C SER A 221 -1.06 15.05 -2.29
N ASP A 222 -1.53 15.61 -3.40
CA ASP A 222 -0.88 15.54 -4.72
C ASP A 222 0.61 15.92 -4.67
N LYS A 223 0.99 16.87 -3.80
CA LYS A 223 2.41 17.24 -3.61
C LYS A 223 3.27 16.06 -3.13
N ILE A 224 2.74 15.24 -2.23
CA ILE A 224 3.41 14.05 -1.71
C ILE A 224 3.39 12.95 -2.77
N ASP A 225 2.29 12.78 -3.52
CA ASP A 225 2.24 11.84 -4.64
C ASP A 225 3.35 12.14 -5.66
N HIS A 226 3.51 13.41 -6.06
CA HIS A 226 4.58 13.83 -6.95
C HIS A 226 5.98 13.58 -6.34
N ALA A 227 6.14 13.81 -5.04
CA ALA A 227 7.41 13.58 -4.34
C ALA A 227 7.80 12.08 -4.28
N VAL A 228 6.82 11.18 -4.23
CA VAL A 228 7.01 9.72 -4.25
C VAL A 228 7.31 9.21 -5.67
N VAL A 229 6.68 9.80 -6.70
CA VAL A 229 6.86 9.36 -8.10
C VAL A 229 8.17 9.85 -8.70
N LYS A 230 8.57 11.10 -8.42
CA LYS A 230 9.74 11.73 -9.06
C LYS A 230 11.03 10.90 -8.91
N PRO A 231 11.39 10.34 -7.74
CA PRO A 231 12.58 9.50 -7.59
C PRO A 231 12.52 8.18 -8.37
N MET A 232 11.33 7.68 -8.73
CA MET A 232 11.15 6.45 -9.50
C MET A 232 11.53 6.63 -10.98
N LEU A 233 11.53 7.88 -11.47
CA LEU A 233 11.89 8.25 -12.83
C LEU A 233 13.39 8.49 -13.02
N SER A 234 14.22 8.12 -12.06
CA SER A 234 15.67 8.34 -12.08
C SER A 234 16.41 7.18 -11.41
N ASN A 235 17.71 7.06 -11.67
CA ASN A 235 18.53 6.05 -11.02
C ASN A 235 18.88 6.49 -9.58
N THR A 236 17.99 6.18 -8.65
CA THR A 236 18.08 6.56 -7.22
C THR A 236 18.46 5.38 -6.34
N GLN A 237 18.97 5.67 -5.13
CA GLN A 237 19.28 4.61 -4.15
C GLN A 237 18.03 3.84 -3.74
N ILE A 238 16.88 4.51 -3.59
CA ILE A 238 15.59 3.86 -3.30
C ILE A 238 15.26 2.82 -4.37
N ARG A 239 15.38 3.19 -5.65
CA ARG A 239 15.15 2.25 -6.76
C ARG A 239 16.04 1.04 -6.62
N GLN A 240 17.34 1.24 -6.38
CA GLN A 240 18.32 0.16 -6.24
C GLN A 240 17.98 -0.76 -5.06
N ARG A 241 17.56 -0.23 -3.91
CA ARG A 241 17.11 -1.01 -2.76
C ARG A 241 15.85 -1.83 -3.08
N LEU A 242 14.85 -1.20 -3.71
CA LEU A 242 13.59 -1.86 -4.07
C LEU A 242 13.79 -2.98 -5.10
N THR A 243 14.73 -2.81 -6.03
CA THR A 243 15.01 -3.81 -7.07
C THR A 243 16.10 -4.80 -6.69
N TYR A 244 16.79 -4.63 -5.55
CA TYR A 244 17.85 -5.53 -5.10
C TYR A 244 17.47 -7.02 -5.08
N PRO A 245 16.29 -7.43 -4.57
CA PRO A 245 15.91 -8.84 -4.54
C PRO A 245 15.44 -9.37 -5.91
N THR A 246 15.34 -8.51 -6.93
CA THR A 246 14.82 -8.88 -8.25
C THR A 246 15.95 -9.10 -9.24
N PHE A 247 15.88 -10.21 -9.99
CA PHE A 247 16.78 -10.42 -11.11
C PHE A 247 16.45 -9.44 -12.24
N ILE A 248 17.44 -8.65 -12.65
CA ILE A 248 17.37 -7.77 -13.83
C ILE A 248 18.44 -8.25 -14.79
N SER A 249 18.04 -8.69 -15.99
CA SER A 249 18.99 -9.12 -17.00
C SER A 249 19.85 -7.95 -17.50
N LYS A 250 21.13 -8.21 -17.71
CA LYS A 250 22.06 -7.28 -18.37
C LYS A 250 22.09 -7.44 -19.88
N LYS A 251 21.25 -8.30 -20.45
CA LYS A 251 21.19 -8.51 -21.91
C LYS A 251 20.09 -7.65 -22.52
N ALA A 252 20.41 -6.94 -23.60
CA ALA A 252 19.47 -6.04 -24.26
C ALA A 252 18.35 -6.77 -25.03
N ASP A 253 18.45 -8.08 -25.20
CA ASP A 253 17.44 -8.92 -25.85
C ASP A 253 16.42 -9.55 -24.89
N ASP A 254 16.74 -9.60 -23.59
CA ASP A 254 15.87 -10.10 -22.53
C ASP A 254 14.71 -9.14 -22.21
N ALA A 255 13.55 -9.67 -21.81
CA ALA A 255 12.36 -8.86 -21.51
C ALA A 255 12.59 -7.78 -20.45
N THR A 256 13.30 -8.11 -19.37
CA THR A 256 13.64 -7.17 -18.28
C THR A 256 14.81 -6.28 -18.65
N GLY A 257 15.81 -6.85 -19.34
CA GLY A 257 16.98 -6.11 -19.79
C GLY A 257 16.63 -5.00 -20.78
N ARG A 258 15.76 -5.26 -21.76
CA ARG A 258 15.23 -4.23 -22.70
C ARG A 258 14.73 -2.98 -21.99
N MET A 259 13.97 -3.16 -20.91
CA MET A 259 13.45 -2.05 -20.11
C MET A 259 14.56 -1.29 -19.40
N GLU A 260 15.54 -1.99 -18.81
CA GLU A 260 16.67 -1.37 -18.10
C GLU A 260 17.58 -0.59 -19.06
N PHE A 261 17.87 -1.15 -20.25
CA PHE A 261 18.64 -0.45 -21.28
C PHE A 261 17.93 0.80 -21.77
N ALA A 262 16.63 0.70 -22.08
CA ALA A 262 15.85 1.86 -22.49
C ALA A 262 15.78 2.93 -21.40
N PHE A 263 15.56 2.54 -20.14
CA PHE A 263 15.55 3.46 -19.01
C PHE A 263 16.86 4.24 -18.89
N ASN A 264 18.00 3.55 -18.91
CA ASN A 264 19.30 4.21 -18.82
C ASN A 264 19.61 5.08 -20.04
N ALA A 265 19.26 4.64 -21.25
CA ALA A 265 19.44 5.44 -22.47
C ALA A 265 18.61 6.74 -22.42
N VAL A 266 17.36 6.67 -21.98
CA VAL A 266 16.49 7.85 -21.80
C VAL A 266 17.07 8.81 -20.76
N LEU A 267 17.59 8.30 -19.64
CA LEU A 267 18.24 9.16 -18.63
C LEU A 267 19.48 9.87 -19.17
N LEU A 268 20.32 9.16 -19.94
CA LEU A 268 21.50 9.74 -20.57
C LEU A 268 21.15 10.79 -21.62
N ALA A 269 20.04 10.62 -22.33
CA ALA A 269 19.58 11.53 -23.38
C ALA A 269 18.75 12.71 -22.86
N ALA A 270 18.32 12.72 -21.58
CA ALA A 270 17.31 13.63 -21.06
C ALA A 270 17.60 15.12 -21.32
N ASP A 271 18.83 15.58 -21.07
CA ASP A 271 19.21 16.98 -21.30
C ASP A 271 19.23 17.33 -22.79
N SER A 272 19.68 16.39 -23.63
CA SER A 272 19.73 16.55 -25.09
C SER A 272 18.32 16.58 -25.69
N GLU A 273 17.43 15.71 -25.22
CA GLU A 273 16.03 15.63 -25.64
C GLU A 273 15.25 16.89 -25.21
N LEU A 274 15.51 17.41 -24.00
CA LEU A 274 14.93 18.67 -23.53
C LEU A 274 15.41 19.88 -24.35
N LYS A 275 16.70 19.90 -24.72
CA LYS A 275 17.28 20.94 -25.59
C LYS A 275 16.64 20.92 -26.97
N LEU A 276 16.50 19.74 -27.58
CA LEU A 276 15.79 19.55 -28.84
C LEU A 276 14.33 20.03 -28.75
N TYR A 277 13.60 19.59 -27.71
CA TYR A 277 12.21 19.98 -27.51
C TYR A 277 12.03 21.51 -27.40
N ARG A 278 12.92 22.17 -26.65
CA ARG A 278 12.91 23.64 -26.52
C ARG A 278 13.20 24.33 -27.85
N ALA A 279 14.17 23.84 -28.62
CA ALA A 279 14.51 24.40 -29.92
C ALA A 279 13.37 24.26 -30.93
N ILE A 280 12.68 23.11 -30.95
CA ILE A 280 11.47 22.91 -31.77
C ILE A 280 10.38 23.89 -31.35
N LYS A 281 10.12 24.04 -30.05
CA LYS A 281 9.10 24.97 -29.53
C LYS A 281 9.38 26.43 -29.89
N LYS A 282 10.65 26.81 -30.01
CA LYS A 282 11.09 28.15 -30.43
C LYS A 282 11.11 28.33 -31.95
N GLY A 283 10.91 27.27 -32.73
CA GLY A 283 11.04 27.30 -34.19
C GLY A 283 12.50 27.34 -34.69
N GLU A 284 13.48 27.10 -33.81
CA GLU A 284 14.89 27.00 -34.19
C GLU A 284 15.14 25.71 -34.98
N VAL A 285 14.48 24.61 -34.60
CA VAL A 285 14.50 23.32 -35.31
C VAL A 285 13.13 23.04 -35.89
N GLU A 286 13.07 22.55 -37.13
CA GLU A 286 11.80 22.19 -37.76
C GLU A 286 11.21 20.94 -37.09
N ASN A 287 9.89 20.96 -36.87
CA ASN A 287 9.17 19.81 -36.32
C ASN A 287 8.86 18.78 -37.42
N LEU A 288 9.92 18.16 -37.96
CA LEU A 288 9.87 17.21 -39.07
C LEU A 288 9.18 15.90 -38.67
N LYS A 289 8.92 14.99 -39.62
CA LYS A 289 8.09 13.81 -39.36
C LYS A 289 8.84 12.74 -38.57
N THR A 290 10.10 12.50 -38.89
CA THR A 290 10.91 11.45 -38.25
C THR A 290 11.86 12.05 -37.22
N ILE A 291 12.32 11.24 -36.27
CA ILE A 291 13.28 11.70 -35.26
C ILE A 291 14.65 11.92 -35.89
N GLU A 292 15.03 11.10 -36.86
CA GLU A 292 16.26 11.18 -37.62
C GLU A 292 16.35 12.52 -38.37
N GLU A 293 15.27 12.94 -39.01
CA GLU A 293 15.16 14.25 -39.69
C GLU A 293 15.34 15.41 -38.71
N ARG A 294 14.63 15.37 -37.57
CA ARG A 294 14.73 16.41 -36.53
C ARG A 294 16.15 16.50 -35.96
N LEU A 295 16.80 15.36 -35.75
CA LEU A 295 18.18 15.32 -35.25
C LEU A 295 19.17 15.84 -36.28
N ALA A 296 19.00 15.51 -37.56
CA ALA A 296 19.82 16.03 -38.64
C ALA A 296 19.71 17.56 -38.75
N ASP A 297 18.49 18.11 -38.66
CA ASP A 297 18.25 19.57 -38.65
C ASP A 297 18.83 20.24 -37.40
N ALA A 298 18.66 19.63 -36.22
CA ALA A 298 19.24 20.15 -34.98
C ALA A 298 20.78 20.19 -35.02
N VAL A 299 21.42 19.21 -35.67
CA VAL A 299 22.87 19.19 -35.86
C VAL A 299 23.32 20.22 -36.90
N SER A 300 22.61 20.34 -38.03
CA SER A 300 22.94 21.31 -39.08
C SER A 300 22.87 22.75 -38.56
N LYS A 301 21.88 23.04 -37.70
CA LYS A 301 21.68 24.33 -37.04
C LYS A 301 22.51 24.52 -35.77
N SER A 302 23.41 23.59 -35.47
CA SER A 302 24.29 23.64 -34.28
C SER A 302 23.55 23.72 -32.94
N VAL A 303 22.28 23.33 -32.90
CA VAL A 303 21.49 23.20 -31.66
C VAL A 303 21.97 22.00 -30.86
N LEU A 304 22.28 20.88 -31.54
CA LEU A 304 22.88 19.69 -30.94
C LEU A 304 24.23 19.38 -31.59
N SER A 305 25.16 18.87 -30.78
CA SER A 305 26.35 18.19 -31.28
C SER A 305 25.99 16.81 -31.84
N LYS A 306 26.86 16.25 -32.68
CA LYS A 306 26.71 14.87 -33.18
C LYS A 306 26.60 13.83 -32.06
N LYS A 307 27.27 14.08 -30.92
CA LYS A 307 27.21 13.20 -29.74
C LYS A 307 25.85 13.28 -29.05
N GLU A 308 25.34 14.48 -28.79
CA GLU A 308 24.00 14.69 -28.20
C GLU A 308 22.92 14.09 -29.10
N ALA A 309 23.02 14.30 -30.43
CA ALA A 309 22.07 13.72 -31.38
C ALA A 309 22.10 12.19 -31.37
N LYS A 310 23.28 11.58 -31.27
CA LYS A 310 23.41 10.12 -31.15
C LYS A 310 22.77 9.58 -29.86
N LEU A 311 22.94 10.26 -28.72
CA LEU A 311 22.27 9.88 -27.47
C LEU A 311 20.74 9.88 -27.61
N VAL A 312 20.18 10.91 -28.24
CA VAL A 312 18.73 11.00 -28.46
C VAL A 312 18.24 9.91 -29.40
N GLN A 313 18.99 9.60 -30.47
CA GLN A 313 18.65 8.48 -31.36
C GLN A 313 18.69 7.14 -30.63
N ASP A 314 19.76 6.86 -29.90
CA ASP A 314 19.93 5.60 -29.16
C ASP A 314 18.81 5.42 -28.12
N ALA A 315 18.44 6.49 -27.42
CA ALA A 315 17.32 6.49 -26.50
C ALA A 315 15.97 6.27 -27.21
N ALA A 316 15.77 6.86 -28.40
CA ALA A 316 14.56 6.68 -29.18
C ALA A 316 14.42 5.23 -29.68
N ASP A 317 15.49 4.64 -30.20
CA ASP A 317 15.54 3.26 -30.67
C ASP A 317 15.28 2.28 -29.52
N ALA A 318 15.98 2.45 -28.39
CA ALA A 318 15.80 1.62 -27.21
C ALA A 318 14.39 1.73 -26.62
N ARG A 319 13.84 2.95 -26.56
CA ARG A 319 12.45 3.20 -26.12
C ARG A 319 11.46 2.55 -27.06
N TRP A 320 11.65 2.67 -28.38
CA TRP A 320 10.77 2.06 -29.37
C TRP A 320 10.73 0.55 -29.24
N ASP A 321 11.89 -0.09 -29.07
CA ASP A 321 11.98 -1.52 -28.79
C ASP A 321 11.29 -1.88 -27.46
N ALA A 322 11.58 -1.15 -26.38
CA ALA A 322 11.01 -1.42 -25.06
C ALA A 322 9.47 -1.33 -25.02
N ILE A 323 8.83 -0.46 -25.81
CA ILE A 323 7.36 -0.36 -25.83
C ILE A 323 6.68 -1.40 -26.73
N GLN A 324 7.42 -2.09 -27.61
CA GLN A 324 6.84 -3.16 -28.43
C GLN A 324 6.29 -4.29 -27.55
N VAL A 325 5.24 -4.93 -28.06
CA VAL A 325 4.69 -6.18 -27.54
C VAL A 325 4.97 -7.31 -28.51
N ASP A 326 4.89 -8.55 -28.05
CA ASP A 326 4.88 -9.69 -28.96
C ASP A 326 3.72 -9.55 -29.96
N SER A 327 3.97 -9.95 -31.20
CA SER A 327 2.99 -9.90 -32.28
C SER A 327 3.11 -11.20 -33.06
N TYR A 328 1.99 -11.88 -33.24
CA TYR A 328 1.93 -13.18 -33.88
C TYR A 328 1.17 -13.06 -35.20
N PRO A 329 1.77 -13.45 -36.33
CA PRO A 329 1.10 -13.40 -37.62
C PRO A 329 0.05 -14.52 -37.70
N LYS A 330 -0.85 -14.43 -38.69
CA LYS A 330 -1.97 -15.37 -38.84
C LYS A 330 -1.51 -16.83 -38.87
N GLU A 331 -0.41 -17.08 -39.57
CA GLU A 331 0.19 -18.41 -39.78
C GLU A 331 0.60 -19.07 -38.46
N TRP A 332 0.94 -18.28 -37.43
CA TRP A 332 1.27 -18.81 -36.10
C TRP A 332 0.05 -19.48 -35.44
N PHE A 333 -1.14 -18.91 -35.61
CA PHE A 333 -2.39 -19.46 -35.07
C PHE A 333 -2.90 -20.69 -35.83
N GLU A 334 -2.62 -20.77 -37.13
CA GLU A 334 -3.02 -21.92 -37.98
C GLU A 334 -2.36 -23.24 -37.55
N GLN A 335 -1.28 -23.20 -36.76
CA GLN A 335 -0.63 -24.39 -36.22
C GLN A 335 -1.43 -25.00 -35.04
N PHE A 336 -2.15 -24.18 -34.28
CA PHE A 336 -2.95 -24.63 -33.13
C PHE A 336 -4.33 -25.15 -33.54
N SER A 337 -4.91 -24.62 -34.62
CA SER A 337 -6.17 -25.16 -35.16
C SER A 337 -6.00 -26.60 -35.67
N LYS A 338 -4.91 -26.89 -36.38
CA LYS A 338 -4.60 -28.24 -36.89
C LYS A 338 -4.38 -29.30 -35.79
N GLN A 339 -3.95 -28.89 -34.60
CA GLN A 339 -3.79 -29.81 -33.46
C GLN A 339 -5.11 -30.17 -32.77
N THR A 340 -6.17 -29.37 -32.97
CA THR A 340 -7.47 -29.61 -32.33
C THR A 340 -8.25 -30.69 -33.08
N ASP A 341 -8.13 -30.73 -34.41
CA ASP A 341 -8.71 -31.79 -35.26
C ASP A 341 -8.11 -33.19 -35.03
N GLN A 342 -6.92 -33.28 -34.43
CA GLN A 342 -6.30 -34.58 -34.12
C GLN A 342 -6.71 -35.15 -32.75
N ARG A 343 -7.44 -34.39 -31.91
CA ARG A 343 -7.93 -34.87 -30.60
C ARG A 343 -9.32 -35.52 -30.65
N GLU A 344 -9.93 -35.66 -31.83
CA GLU A 344 -11.20 -36.39 -32.02
C GLU A 344 -11.03 -37.84 -32.50
N VAL A 345 -9.83 -38.42 -32.45
CA VAL A 345 -9.63 -39.85 -32.75
C VAL A 345 -8.74 -40.50 -31.68
N ALA A 346 -9.32 -40.81 -30.53
CA ALA A 346 -8.86 -41.84 -29.59
C ALA A 346 -10.02 -42.33 -28.73
#